data_AF-A0A091RM20-F1
#
_entry.id   AF-A0A091RM20-F1
#
_cell.length_a   1.000
_cell.length_b   1.000
_cell.length_c   1.000
_cell.angle_alpha   90.00
_cell.angle_beta   90.00
_cell.angle_gamma   90.00
#
_symmetry.space_group_name_H-M   'P 1'
#
loop_
_entity.id
_entity.type
_entity.pdbx_description
1 polymer ?
#
loop_
_entity_poly.entity_id
_entity_poly.type
_entity_poly.pdbx_seq_one_letter_code
_entity_poly.pdbx_strand_id
1 'polypeptide(L)'
;LFAVNVKWGKEKFDGVELNTDEPPMVFKAQLFALTGVQPARQKVMVKGGTLKDDDWGNLKIKNGMTLLMMGSADALPEEPISRPVFVEDMTEEQLASAMELPCGLTNLGNTCYMNATVQCIRSVPEVKEALKRYGGALRASGEMASAQYITAALRDLFDSMDKTSSSIPPIILLQFLHMAFPQFAEKGDQGQYLQQDANECWGHMMRVLQQKLEGIEGDTVMETDSGATAAPSKKKSLIDQFFSIEFETAMKCTEAEEEEVTKGKENLLQLSCFINQEVKYLFTGLKLRLQEEITKLSPTLQRDALYIKSSKISRLPAYLTIQMVRFFYKEKESVNAKVLKVSKF
;
A
#
# COMPACT_ATOMS: atom_id res chain seq x y z
N LEU A 1 64.89 26.34 39.80
CA LEU A 1 64.86 24.98 39.22
C LEU A 1 64.83 23.94 40.32
N PHE A 2 63.79 23.10 40.33
CA PHE A 2 63.60 22.01 41.27
C PHE A 2 63.48 20.68 40.52
N ALA A 3 64.17 19.63 40.95
CA ALA A 3 63.96 18.29 40.39
C ALA A 3 62.81 17.60 41.14
N VAL A 4 61.74 17.22 40.45
CA VAL A 4 60.55 16.59 41.04
C VAL A 4 60.22 15.27 40.33
N ASN A 5 59.55 14.37 41.04
CA ASN A 5 59.13 13.08 40.48
C ASN A 5 57.63 13.15 40.19
N VAL A 6 57.17 12.78 38.99
CA VAL A 6 55.75 12.81 38.64
C VAL A 6 55.22 11.40 38.44
N LYS A 7 54.17 11.05 39.19
CA LYS A 7 53.48 9.76 39.06
C LYS A 7 52.16 9.97 38.32
N TRP A 8 51.98 9.28 37.20
CA TRP A 8 50.75 9.27 36.42
C TRP A 8 50.26 7.83 36.27
N GLY A 9 49.13 7.51 36.91
CA GLY A 9 48.62 6.13 36.96
C GLY A 9 49.65 5.14 37.52
N LYS A 10 50.13 4.24 36.66
CA LYS A 10 51.16 3.24 36.98
C LYS A 10 52.59 3.67 36.60
N GLU A 11 52.73 4.74 35.82
CA GLU A 11 54.02 5.25 35.35
C GLU A 11 54.58 6.30 36.33
N LYS A 12 55.91 6.34 36.43
CA LYS A 12 56.64 7.27 37.29
C LYS A 12 57.80 7.88 36.52
N PHE A 13 57.79 9.20 36.40
CA PHE A 13 58.81 10.00 35.75
C PHE A 13 59.68 10.63 36.85
N ASP A 14 60.91 10.16 36.99
CA ASP A 14 61.84 10.65 38.01
C ASP A 14 62.73 11.77 37.43
N GLY A 15 62.94 12.85 38.19
CA GLY A 15 63.84 13.94 37.81
C GLY A 15 63.28 14.93 36.78
N VAL A 16 61.97 15.19 36.77
CA VAL A 16 61.37 16.25 35.95
C VAL A 16 61.79 17.61 36.50
N GLU A 17 62.37 18.45 35.65
CA GLU A 17 62.77 19.81 36.03
C GLU A 17 61.54 20.71 36.12
N LEU A 18 61.33 21.30 37.30
CA LEU A 18 60.26 22.25 37.58
C LEU A 18 60.88 23.61 37.84
N ASN A 19 60.56 24.59 36.99
CA ASN A 19 60.94 25.98 37.20
C ASN A 19 59.77 26.76 37.81
N THR A 20 59.91 27.27 39.03
CA THR A 20 58.87 28.08 39.70
C THR A 20 58.87 29.54 39.25
N ASP A 21 59.90 29.97 38.50
CA ASP A 21 59.99 31.32 37.94
C ASP A 21 59.17 31.45 36.64
N GLU A 22 58.73 30.33 36.07
CA GLU A 22 57.89 30.26 34.87
C GLU A 22 56.43 29.92 35.23
N PRO A 23 55.44 30.26 34.37
CA PRO A 23 54.05 29.94 34.64
C PRO A 23 53.78 28.42 34.80
N PRO A 24 52.84 28.01 35.67
CA PRO A 24 52.43 26.60 35.85
C PRO A 24 52.02 25.90 34.55
N MET A 25 51.56 26.68 33.56
CA MET A 25 51.20 26.21 32.23
C MET A 25 52.38 25.58 31.47
N VAL A 26 53.61 26.09 31.65
CA VAL A 26 54.81 25.54 30.97
C VAL A 26 55.14 24.16 31.52
N PHE A 27 55.03 23.99 32.84
CA PHE A 27 55.19 22.69 33.48
C PHE A 27 54.11 21.68 33.04
N LYS A 28 52.85 22.12 32.89
CA LYS A 28 51.78 21.27 32.32
C LYS A 28 52.02 20.91 30.84
N ALA A 29 52.59 21.82 30.06
CA ALA A 29 52.98 21.52 28.68
C ALA A 29 54.11 20.49 28.60
N GLN A 30 55.09 20.56 29.50
CA GLN A 30 56.14 19.56 29.63
C GLN A 30 55.56 18.19 30.06
N LEU A 31 54.59 18.18 30.97
CA LEU A 31 53.86 16.96 31.32
C LEU A 31 53.02 16.41 30.16
N PHE A 32 52.46 17.27 29.30
CA PHE A 32 51.77 16.83 28.08
C PHE A 32 52.72 16.13 27.12
N ALA A 33 53.94 16.66 26.94
CA ALA A 33 54.96 16.01 26.11
C ALA A 33 55.35 14.61 26.64
N LEU A 34 55.27 14.39 27.96
CA LEU A 34 55.61 13.12 28.59
C LEU A 34 54.44 12.12 28.66
N THR A 35 53.21 12.58 28.85
CA THR A 35 52.05 11.69 29.11
C THR A 35 50.96 11.73 28.04
N GLY A 36 51.05 12.63 27.05
CA GLY A 36 50.05 12.80 25.99
C GLY A 36 48.70 13.37 26.46
N VAL A 37 48.54 13.73 27.73
CA VAL A 37 47.30 14.28 28.30
C VAL A 37 47.26 15.79 28.12
N GLN A 38 46.26 16.35 27.44
CA GLN A 38 46.19 17.80 27.21
C GLN A 38 46.26 18.64 28.51
N PRO A 39 46.97 19.79 28.55
CA PRO A 39 47.15 20.61 29.75
C PRO A 39 45.85 20.99 30.49
N ALA A 40 44.75 21.21 29.76
CA ALA A 40 43.43 21.52 30.33
C ALA A 40 42.78 20.35 31.09
N ARG A 41 43.21 19.12 30.82
CA ARG A 41 42.71 17.89 31.45
C ARG A 41 43.71 17.29 32.45
N GLN A 42 44.84 17.95 32.66
CA GLN A 42 45.83 17.55 33.65
C GLN A 42 45.50 18.16 35.01
N LYS A 43 45.16 17.29 35.96
CA LYS A 43 45.08 17.66 37.37
C LYS A 43 46.35 17.21 38.08
N VAL A 44 47.26 18.15 38.30
CA VAL A 44 48.50 17.93 39.05
C VAL A 44 48.25 18.22 40.53
N MET A 45 48.37 17.19 41.36
CA MET A 45 48.21 17.28 42.80
C MET A 45 49.58 17.23 43.50
N VAL A 46 49.77 18.16 44.42
CA VAL A 46 50.93 18.27 45.30
C VAL A 46 50.48 17.92 46.72
N LYS A 47 51.36 17.39 47.58
CA LYS A 47 51.03 17.14 48.99
C LYS A 47 50.59 18.46 49.66
N GLY A 48 49.28 18.62 49.84
CA GLY A 48 48.66 19.80 50.46
C GLY A 48 47.87 20.72 49.51
N GLY A 49 47.79 20.45 48.19
CA GLY A 49 46.99 21.28 47.28
C GLY A 49 47.01 20.83 45.81
N THR A 50 46.05 21.30 45.03
CA THR A 50 46.03 21.11 43.57
C THR A 50 46.66 22.34 42.90
N LEU A 51 47.53 22.12 41.91
CA LEU A 51 48.14 23.19 41.11
C LEU A 51 47.06 23.82 40.20
N LYS A 52 46.86 25.14 40.32
CA LYS A 52 45.98 25.94 39.45
C LYS A 52 46.74 26.41 38.21
N ASP A 53 46.01 26.87 37.20
CA ASP A 53 46.57 27.24 35.90
C ASP A 53 47.35 28.56 35.93
N ASP A 54 46.94 29.50 36.78
CA ASP A 54 47.45 30.87 36.74
C ASP A 54 48.55 31.17 37.78
N ASP A 55 48.59 30.44 38.91
CA ASP A 55 49.51 30.71 40.01
C ASP A 55 50.03 29.44 40.69
N TRP A 56 51.30 29.47 41.11
CA TRP A 56 51.91 28.42 41.93
C TRP A 56 51.35 28.36 43.36
N GLY A 57 50.49 29.32 43.76
CA GLY A 57 49.86 29.35 45.08
C GLY A 57 50.85 29.27 46.25
N ASN A 58 50.39 28.77 47.40
CA ASN A 58 51.20 28.61 48.62
C ASN A 58 51.97 27.26 48.66
N LEU A 59 52.32 26.71 47.49
CA LEU A 59 52.92 25.39 47.36
C LEU A 59 54.42 25.41 47.71
N LYS A 60 54.79 24.81 48.84
CA LYS A 60 56.21 24.62 49.23
C LYS A 60 56.83 23.48 48.43
N ILE A 61 57.32 23.76 47.23
CA ILE A 61 58.00 22.78 46.38
C ILE A 61 59.43 22.55 46.92
N LYS A 62 59.83 21.28 47.03
CA LYS A 62 61.19 20.85 47.42
C LYS A 62 61.76 19.90 46.39
N ASN A 63 63.09 19.88 46.26
CA ASN A 63 63.80 18.90 45.45
C ASN A 63 63.51 17.47 45.90
N GLY A 64 63.22 16.58 44.95
CA GLY A 64 62.84 15.18 45.13
C GLY A 64 61.37 14.93 45.47
N MET A 65 60.51 15.96 45.46
CA MET A 65 59.10 15.80 45.81
C MET A 65 58.33 15.03 44.74
N THR A 66 57.45 14.11 45.16
CA THR A 66 56.58 13.36 44.25
C THR A 66 55.24 14.06 44.04
N LEU A 67 54.95 14.45 42.80
CA LEU A 67 53.71 15.03 42.30
C LEU A 67 52.84 13.91 41.71
N LEU A 68 51.53 13.96 41.93
CA LEU A 68 50.60 12.99 41.36
C LEU A 68 49.79 13.67 40.25
N MET A 69 49.93 13.20 39.02
CA MET A 69 49.17 13.70 37.88
C MET A 69 48.01 12.74 37.59
N MET A 70 46.81 13.28 37.42
CA MET A 70 45.63 12.56 36.98
C MET A 70 45.04 13.22 35.73
N GLY A 71 44.76 12.41 34.72
CA GLY A 71 44.13 12.82 33.47
C GLY A 71 44.16 11.65 32.49
N SER A 72 43.12 11.51 31.68
CA SER A 72 42.98 10.45 30.68
C SER A 72 43.39 10.99 29.31
N ALA A 73 44.17 10.21 28.55
CA ALA A 73 44.65 10.60 27.22
C ALA A 73 43.56 10.44 26.13
N ASP A 74 42.57 9.57 26.34
CA ASP A 74 41.55 9.27 25.34
C ASP A 74 40.35 10.22 25.40
N ALA A 75 39.89 10.67 24.24
CA ALA A 75 38.64 11.40 24.07
C ALA A 75 37.46 10.44 24.31
N LEU A 76 36.60 10.75 25.29
CA LEU A 76 35.33 10.06 25.46
C LEU A 76 34.46 10.26 24.20
N PRO A 77 33.81 9.21 23.66
CA PRO A 77 32.89 9.34 22.53
C PRO A 77 31.74 10.30 22.87
N GLU A 78 31.39 11.20 21.97
CA GLU A 78 30.25 12.11 22.12
C GLU A 78 28.95 11.32 22.26
N GLU A 79 28.14 11.69 23.26
CA GLU A 79 26.82 11.10 23.47
C GLU A 79 25.92 11.32 22.23
N PRO A 80 25.18 10.31 21.74
CA PRO A 80 24.28 10.48 20.61
C PRO A 80 23.16 11.48 20.92
N ILE A 81 23.02 12.50 20.07
CA ILE A 81 22.20 13.71 20.26
C ILE A 81 20.68 13.49 20.15
N SER A 82 20.20 12.32 19.72
CA SER A 82 18.75 12.09 19.58
C SER A 82 18.19 11.27 20.74
N ARG A 83 17.39 11.92 21.59
CA ARG A 83 16.51 11.25 22.55
C ARG A 83 15.69 10.17 21.82
N PRO A 84 15.53 8.95 22.36
CA PRO A 84 14.66 7.95 21.76
C PRO A 84 13.22 8.49 21.75
N VAL A 85 12.69 8.74 20.56
CA VAL A 85 11.28 9.10 20.36
C VAL A 85 10.48 7.81 20.51
N PHE A 86 9.57 7.78 21.48
CA PHE A 86 8.70 6.64 21.70
C PHE A 86 7.59 6.62 20.63
N VAL A 87 7.15 5.41 20.27
CA VAL A 87 6.11 5.19 19.26
C VAL A 87 4.80 5.89 19.64
N GLU A 88 4.56 6.11 20.94
CA GLU A 88 3.38 6.84 21.44
C GLU A 88 3.42 8.37 21.22
N ASP A 89 4.58 8.95 20.92
CA ASP A 89 4.74 10.40 20.69
C ASP A 89 4.71 10.77 19.19
N MET A 90 4.56 9.79 18.30
CA MET A 90 4.48 10.00 16.86
C MET A 90 3.08 10.43 16.43
N THR A 91 2.99 11.40 15.53
CA THR A 91 1.71 11.72 14.87
C THR A 91 1.21 10.52 14.06
N GLU A 92 -0.11 10.37 13.88
CA GLU A 92 -0.69 9.25 13.13
C GLU A 92 -0.11 9.12 11.71
N GLU A 93 0.23 10.24 11.08
CA GLU A 93 0.87 10.28 9.75
C GLU A 93 2.30 9.72 9.78
N GLN A 94 3.08 10.03 10.82
CA GLN A 94 4.42 9.50 11.01
C GLN A 94 4.39 8.01 11.40
N LEU A 95 3.38 7.58 12.17
CA LEU A 95 3.16 6.17 12.51
C LEU A 95 2.77 5.35 11.27
N ALA A 96 1.90 5.90 10.42
CA ALA A 96 1.50 5.28 9.16
C ALA A 96 2.70 5.13 8.20
N SER A 97 3.56 6.14 8.12
CA SER A 97 4.79 6.07 7.32
C SER A 97 5.86 5.14 7.91
N ALA A 98 5.91 4.97 9.23
CA ALA A 98 6.94 4.17 9.89
C ALA A 98 6.57 2.69 10.04
N MET A 99 5.27 2.35 10.08
CA MET A 99 4.82 0.97 10.34
C MET A 99 4.16 0.27 9.15
N GLU A 100 3.99 0.92 7.99
CA GLU A 100 3.34 0.35 6.78
C GLU A 100 2.02 -0.39 7.08
N LEU A 101 1.30 -0.01 8.14
CA LEU A 101 0.09 -0.70 8.58
C LEU A 101 -1.07 -0.34 7.63
N PRO A 102 -1.72 -1.33 6.98
CA PRO A 102 -2.81 -1.04 6.06
C PRO A 102 -4.04 -0.53 6.80
N CYS A 103 -4.53 0.65 6.42
CA CYS A 103 -5.78 1.23 6.91
C CYS A 103 -6.97 0.27 6.72
N GLY A 104 -7.69 -0.01 7.82
CA GLY A 104 -8.95 -0.75 7.82
C GLY A 104 -10.17 0.11 7.49
N LEU A 105 -11.34 -0.53 7.33
CA LEU A 105 -12.64 0.15 7.18
C LEU A 105 -13.61 -0.33 8.26
N THR A 106 -14.22 0.62 8.97
CA THR A 106 -15.20 0.32 10.03
C THR A 106 -16.50 -0.22 9.42
N ASN A 107 -17.09 -1.25 10.02
CA ASN A 107 -18.38 -1.78 9.59
C ASN A 107 -19.52 -0.88 10.10
N LEU A 108 -20.44 -0.50 9.22
CA LEU A 108 -21.56 0.42 9.50
C LEU A 108 -22.91 -0.29 9.46
N GLY A 109 -22.92 -1.58 9.82
CA GLY A 109 -24.11 -2.43 9.85
C GLY A 109 -24.25 -3.25 8.57
N ASN A 110 -23.79 -4.50 8.61
CA ASN A 110 -23.78 -5.42 7.46
C ASN A 110 -23.09 -4.88 6.19
N THR A 111 -22.20 -3.88 6.31
CA THR A 111 -21.51 -3.25 5.17
C THR A 111 -20.15 -3.88 4.83
N CYS A 112 -19.87 -5.07 5.37
CA CYS A 112 -18.61 -5.77 5.10
C CYS A 112 -18.42 -6.11 3.61
N TYR A 113 -19.52 -6.31 2.87
CA TYR A 113 -19.49 -6.51 1.41
C TYR A 113 -18.90 -5.30 0.68
N MET A 114 -19.26 -4.08 1.09
CA MET A 114 -18.75 -2.84 0.52
C MET A 114 -17.28 -2.65 0.92
N ASN A 115 -16.97 -2.85 2.21
CA ASN A 115 -15.60 -2.69 2.71
C ASN A 115 -14.62 -3.64 1.98
N ALA A 116 -15.00 -4.90 1.76
CA ALA A 116 -14.20 -5.86 1.00
C ALA A 116 -14.03 -5.43 -0.47
N THR A 117 -15.12 -5.01 -1.12
CA THR A 117 -15.10 -4.54 -2.51
C THR A 117 -14.16 -3.35 -2.69
N VAL A 118 -14.27 -2.35 -1.81
CA VAL A 118 -13.44 -1.13 -1.82
C VAL A 118 -11.96 -1.47 -1.62
N GLN A 119 -11.64 -2.37 -0.70
CA GLN A 119 -10.25 -2.81 -0.46
C GLN A 119 -9.68 -3.60 -1.65
N CYS A 120 -10.48 -4.44 -2.32
CA CYS A 120 -10.07 -5.10 -3.55
C CYS A 120 -9.75 -4.09 -4.66
N ILE A 121 -10.56 -3.05 -4.83
CA ILE A 121 -10.28 -1.98 -5.81
C ILE A 121 -9.02 -1.20 -5.43
N ARG A 122 -8.81 -0.94 -4.12
CA ARG A 122 -7.62 -0.25 -3.61
C ARG A 122 -6.32 -0.98 -3.93
N SER A 123 -6.35 -2.30 -4.11
CA SER A 123 -5.16 -3.09 -4.43
C SER A 123 -4.57 -2.79 -5.83
N VAL A 124 -5.30 -2.08 -6.70
CA VAL A 124 -4.89 -1.79 -8.08
C VAL A 124 -4.29 -0.38 -8.18
N PRO A 125 -2.96 -0.24 -8.35
CA PRO A 125 -2.28 1.06 -8.32
C PRO A 125 -2.76 2.03 -9.40
N GLU A 126 -3.01 1.54 -10.63
CA GLU A 126 -3.42 2.36 -11.77
C GLU A 126 -4.81 2.96 -11.55
N VAL A 127 -5.70 2.24 -10.87
CA VAL A 127 -7.01 2.77 -10.45
C VAL A 127 -6.83 3.84 -9.38
N LYS A 128 -5.93 3.64 -8.41
CA LYS A 128 -5.61 4.67 -7.40
C LYS A 128 -5.07 5.94 -8.05
N GLU A 129 -4.14 5.82 -8.99
CA GLU A 129 -3.58 6.97 -9.69
C GLU A 129 -4.63 7.72 -10.52
N ALA A 130 -5.49 6.98 -11.23
CA ALA A 130 -6.58 7.59 -11.99
C ALA A 130 -7.58 8.32 -11.09
N LEU A 131 -7.89 7.77 -9.91
CA LEU A 131 -8.73 8.44 -8.92
C LEU A 131 -8.07 9.73 -8.40
N LYS A 132 -6.76 9.74 -8.15
CA LYS A 132 -6.02 10.95 -7.73
C LYS A 132 -6.06 12.07 -8.78
N ARG A 133 -6.05 11.70 -10.07
CA ARG A 133 -6.18 12.67 -11.19
C ARG A 133 -7.60 13.15 -11.41
N TYR A 134 -8.60 12.45 -10.86
CA TYR A 134 -10.01 12.78 -11.08
C TYR A 134 -10.40 14.06 -10.33
N GLY A 135 -10.70 15.13 -11.07
CA GLY A 135 -11.10 16.44 -10.52
C GLY A 135 -12.60 16.61 -10.22
N GLY A 136 -13.40 15.55 -10.27
CA GLY A 136 -14.85 15.67 -10.07
C GLY A 136 -15.23 16.08 -8.64
N ALA A 137 -16.13 17.05 -8.52
CA ALA A 137 -16.62 17.53 -7.23
C ALA A 137 -17.66 16.57 -6.62
N LEU A 138 -17.67 16.50 -5.29
CA LEU A 138 -18.60 15.69 -4.49
C LEU A 138 -20.07 16.14 -4.62
N ARG A 139 -20.29 17.40 -5.02
CA ARG A 139 -21.61 17.99 -5.25
C ARG A 139 -21.89 17.98 -6.76
N ALA A 140 -22.67 17.00 -7.20
CA ALA A 140 -23.15 16.91 -8.57
C ALA A 140 -24.69 16.87 -8.56
N SER A 141 -25.32 17.61 -9.47
CA SER A 141 -26.76 17.58 -9.71
C SER A 141 -27.04 17.13 -11.15
N GLY A 142 -28.07 16.30 -11.35
CA GLY A 142 -28.47 15.74 -12.66
C GLY A 142 -28.42 14.20 -12.73
N GLU A 143 -28.89 13.62 -13.83
CA GLU A 143 -29.02 12.16 -14.00
C GLU A 143 -27.69 11.39 -13.97
N MET A 144 -26.58 12.01 -14.41
CA MET A 144 -25.23 11.43 -14.35
C MET A 144 -24.43 11.84 -13.11
N ALA A 145 -25.09 12.48 -12.14
CA ALA A 145 -24.46 12.90 -10.89
C ALA A 145 -24.00 11.70 -10.04
N SER A 146 -24.71 10.57 -10.14
CA SER A 146 -24.46 9.38 -9.33
C SER A 146 -23.08 8.79 -9.50
N ALA A 147 -22.67 8.61 -10.74
CA ALA A 147 -21.32 8.15 -11.03
C ALA A 147 -20.26 9.14 -10.53
N GLN A 148 -20.51 10.45 -10.65
CA GLN A 148 -19.54 11.48 -10.24
C GLN A 148 -19.31 11.51 -8.73
N TYR A 149 -20.36 11.56 -7.92
CA TYR A 149 -20.19 11.65 -6.47
C TYR A 149 -19.64 10.35 -5.86
N ILE A 150 -19.91 9.17 -6.47
CA ILE A 150 -19.32 7.90 -6.04
C ILE A 150 -17.83 7.88 -6.37
N THR A 151 -17.44 8.23 -7.59
CA THR A 151 -16.01 8.29 -7.98
C THR A 151 -15.24 9.30 -7.12
N ALA A 152 -15.83 10.47 -6.85
CA ALA A 152 -15.23 11.47 -5.96
C ALA A 152 -15.13 10.99 -4.51
N ALA A 153 -16.16 10.34 -3.97
CA ALA A 153 -16.11 9.78 -2.62
C ALA A 153 -15.10 8.65 -2.48
N LEU A 154 -14.91 7.83 -3.52
CA LEU A 154 -13.89 6.78 -3.53
C LEU A 154 -12.47 7.38 -3.56
N ARG A 155 -12.24 8.44 -4.35
CA ARG A 155 -10.98 9.20 -4.34
C ARG A 155 -10.69 9.74 -2.95
N ASP A 156 -11.63 10.50 -2.37
CA ASP A 156 -11.41 11.16 -1.07
C ASP A 156 -11.24 10.12 0.07
N LEU A 157 -11.94 8.99 -0.01
CA LEU A 157 -11.73 7.86 0.91
C LEU A 157 -10.33 7.28 0.77
N PHE A 158 -9.86 7.02 -0.46
CA PHE A 158 -8.51 6.48 -0.70
C PHE A 158 -7.41 7.43 -0.24
N ASP A 159 -7.57 8.74 -0.49
CA ASP A 159 -6.61 9.75 -0.02
C ASP A 159 -6.58 9.84 1.51
N SER A 160 -7.73 9.66 2.17
CA SER A 160 -7.79 9.61 3.64
C SER A 160 -7.15 8.31 4.18
N MET A 161 -7.41 7.17 3.55
CA MET A 161 -6.85 5.87 3.92
C MET A 161 -5.34 5.76 3.67
N ASP A 162 -4.78 6.58 2.77
CA ASP A 162 -3.34 6.63 2.51
C ASP A 162 -2.59 7.49 3.56
N LYS A 163 -3.30 8.32 4.34
CA LYS A 163 -2.72 9.20 5.38
C LYS A 163 -2.85 8.66 6.80
N THR A 164 -3.74 7.71 7.01
CA THR A 164 -4.12 7.22 8.33
C THR A 164 -3.89 5.73 8.45
N SER A 165 -3.37 5.28 9.60
CA SER A 165 -3.18 3.85 9.94
C SER A 165 -4.39 3.25 10.67
N SER A 166 -5.25 4.09 11.26
CA SER A 166 -6.48 3.68 11.95
C SER A 166 -7.63 3.38 10.98
N SER A 167 -8.67 2.68 11.46
CA SER A 167 -9.82 2.33 10.64
C SER A 167 -10.72 3.52 10.32
N ILE A 168 -11.02 3.75 9.04
CA ILE A 168 -11.89 4.85 8.59
C ILE A 168 -13.32 4.35 8.39
N PRO A 169 -14.35 5.03 8.93
CA PRO A 169 -15.75 4.71 8.65
C PRO A 169 -16.18 5.30 7.29
N PRO A 170 -16.55 4.49 6.29
CA PRO A 170 -16.89 4.96 4.93
C PRO A 170 -18.32 5.51 4.83
N ILE A 171 -18.70 6.44 5.72
CA ILE A 171 -20.08 6.97 5.84
C ILE A 171 -20.51 7.68 4.56
N ILE A 172 -19.64 8.53 4.00
CA ILE A 172 -19.94 9.31 2.79
C ILE A 172 -20.17 8.40 1.59
N LEU A 173 -19.26 7.44 1.38
CA LEU A 173 -19.36 6.48 0.28
C LEU A 173 -20.62 5.62 0.42
N LEU A 174 -20.93 5.13 1.63
CA LEU A 174 -22.12 4.33 1.90
C LEU A 174 -23.41 5.11 1.59
N GLN A 175 -23.49 6.37 2.04
CA GLN A 175 -24.67 7.20 1.80
C GLN A 175 -24.90 7.43 0.31
N PHE A 176 -23.83 7.71 -0.44
CA PHE A 176 -23.91 7.87 -1.89
C PHE A 176 -24.22 6.57 -2.62
N LEU A 177 -23.73 5.43 -2.13
CA LEU A 177 -24.08 4.13 -2.67
C LEU A 177 -25.58 3.86 -2.51
N HIS A 178 -26.15 4.13 -1.34
CA HIS A 178 -27.59 4.01 -1.07
C HIS A 178 -28.44 4.97 -1.92
N MET A 179 -27.95 6.18 -2.20
CA MET A 179 -28.64 7.14 -3.06
C MET A 179 -28.62 6.73 -4.54
N ALA A 180 -27.50 6.17 -5.01
CA ALA A 180 -27.37 5.75 -6.40
C ALA A 180 -28.06 4.41 -6.68
N PHE A 181 -28.03 3.50 -5.71
CA PHE A 181 -28.54 2.13 -5.83
C PHE A 181 -29.41 1.79 -4.62
N PRO A 182 -30.72 2.12 -4.66
CA PRO A 182 -31.63 1.93 -3.54
C PRO A 182 -31.75 0.49 -3.03
N GLN A 183 -31.44 -0.51 -3.87
CA GLN A 183 -31.34 -1.93 -3.50
C GLN A 183 -30.41 -2.18 -2.29
N PHE A 184 -29.34 -1.40 -2.16
CA PHE A 184 -28.42 -1.54 -1.03
C PHE A 184 -28.93 -0.87 0.25
N ALA A 185 -29.95 -0.01 0.13
CA ALA A 185 -30.56 0.71 1.24
C ALA A 185 -31.74 -0.05 1.88
N GLU A 186 -32.02 -1.28 1.44
CA GLU A 186 -33.07 -2.11 2.02
C GLU A 186 -32.82 -2.37 3.51
N LYS A 187 -33.87 -2.19 4.30
CA LYS A 187 -33.85 -2.34 5.76
C LYS A 187 -34.72 -3.52 6.14
N GLY A 188 -34.22 -4.35 7.06
CA GLY A 188 -35.00 -5.42 7.66
C GLY A 188 -36.01 -4.89 8.69
N ASP A 189 -36.73 -5.83 9.31
CA ASP A 189 -37.83 -5.55 10.25
C ASP A 189 -37.42 -4.68 11.45
N GLN A 190 -36.15 -4.69 11.84
CA GLN A 190 -35.60 -3.88 12.95
C GLN A 190 -34.99 -2.54 12.49
N GLY A 191 -35.18 -2.14 11.24
CA GLY A 191 -34.64 -0.90 10.69
C GLY A 191 -33.13 -0.92 10.40
N GLN A 192 -32.46 -2.07 10.59
CA GLN A 192 -31.06 -2.29 10.23
C GLN A 192 -30.92 -2.57 8.72
N TYR A 193 -29.82 -2.13 8.13
CA TYR A 193 -29.51 -2.44 6.72
C TYR A 193 -29.27 -3.93 6.52
N LEU A 194 -29.83 -4.46 5.43
CA LEU A 194 -29.62 -5.85 5.04
C LEU A 194 -28.22 -6.05 4.45
N GLN A 195 -27.69 -7.26 4.61
CA GLN A 195 -26.45 -7.65 3.96
C GLN A 195 -26.70 -7.91 2.47
N GLN A 196 -25.83 -7.37 1.62
CA GLN A 196 -25.96 -7.40 0.16
C GLN A 196 -24.79 -8.15 -0.48
N ASP A 197 -24.92 -8.48 -1.77
CA ASP A 197 -23.88 -9.20 -2.51
C ASP A 197 -22.69 -8.28 -2.86
N ALA A 198 -21.49 -8.67 -2.43
CA ALA A 198 -20.25 -7.95 -2.74
C ALA A 198 -19.96 -7.91 -4.26
N ASN A 199 -20.33 -8.96 -5.00
CA ASN A 199 -20.14 -8.99 -6.45
C ASN A 199 -21.06 -7.99 -7.16
N GLU A 200 -22.27 -7.79 -6.66
CA GLU A 200 -23.18 -6.77 -7.17
C GLU A 200 -22.64 -5.37 -6.89
N CYS A 201 -22.13 -5.14 -5.67
CA CYS A 201 -21.43 -3.92 -5.31
C CYS A 201 -20.22 -3.67 -6.24
N TRP A 202 -19.39 -4.70 -6.48
CA TRP A 202 -18.26 -4.65 -7.43
C TRP A 202 -18.70 -4.27 -8.84
N GLY A 203 -19.74 -4.91 -9.36
CA GLY A 203 -20.27 -4.64 -10.70
C GLY A 203 -20.73 -3.18 -10.87
N HIS A 204 -21.47 -2.66 -9.90
CA HIS A 204 -21.91 -1.26 -9.89
C HIS A 204 -20.75 -0.29 -9.74
N MET A 205 -19.80 -0.57 -8.83
CA MET A 205 -18.60 0.26 -8.66
C MET A 205 -17.76 0.30 -9.94
N MET A 206 -17.49 -0.85 -10.57
CA MET A 206 -16.74 -0.93 -11.82
C MET A 206 -17.44 -0.17 -12.95
N ARG A 207 -18.77 -0.29 -13.07
CA ARG A 207 -19.55 0.45 -14.06
C ARG A 207 -19.46 1.96 -13.86
N VAL A 208 -19.54 2.43 -12.61
CA VAL A 208 -19.38 3.85 -12.28
C VAL A 208 -17.98 4.34 -12.64
N LEU A 209 -16.95 3.59 -12.27
CA LEU A 209 -15.56 3.92 -12.59
C LEU A 209 -15.31 3.91 -14.10
N GLN A 210 -15.87 2.96 -14.84
CA GLN A 210 -15.79 2.88 -16.30
C GLN A 210 -16.36 4.13 -16.99
N GLN A 211 -17.40 4.74 -16.42
CA GLN A 211 -18.02 5.94 -16.97
C GLN A 211 -17.22 7.23 -16.72
N LYS A 212 -16.39 7.28 -15.68
CA LYS A 212 -15.76 8.52 -15.21
C LYS A 212 -14.23 8.53 -15.32
N LEU A 213 -13.59 7.36 -15.28
CA LEU A 213 -12.14 7.24 -15.42
C LEU A 213 -11.75 7.14 -16.90
N GLU A 214 -11.12 8.20 -17.38
CA GLU A 214 -10.55 8.26 -18.73
C GLU A 214 -9.38 7.29 -18.87
N GLY A 215 -9.21 6.71 -20.05
CA GLY A 215 -8.07 5.84 -20.34
C GLY A 215 -6.75 6.60 -20.31
N ILE A 216 -5.67 5.91 -19.96
CA ILE A 216 -4.33 6.48 -20.04
C ILE A 216 -3.96 6.53 -21.53
N GLU A 217 -3.70 7.73 -22.05
CA GLU A 217 -3.10 7.90 -23.38
C GLU A 217 -1.59 7.75 -23.23
N GLY A 218 -1.06 6.57 -23.57
CA GLY A 218 0.36 6.29 -23.53
C GLY A 218 0.70 4.90 -24.09
N ASP A 219 1.37 4.90 -25.24
CA ASP A 219 2.09 3.79 -25.89
C ASP A 219 1.34 2.83 -26.84
N THR A 220 0.57 3.38 -27.79
CA THR A 220 0.43 2.74 -29.12
C THR A 220 1.32 3.44 -30.14
N VAL A 221 2.63 3.26 -30.03
CA VAL A 221 3.52 3.35 -31.20
C VAL A 221 3.45 2.01 -31.92
N MET A 222 2.51 1.91 -32.86
CA MET A 222 2.81 1.28 -34.14
C MET A 222 2.18 2.19 -35.19
N GLU A 223 3.02 3.06 -35.74
CA GLU A 223 2.76 3.63 -37.04
C GLU A 223 2.58 2.49 -38.04
N THR A 224 1.38 2.36 -38.57
CA THR A 224 1.23 2.00 -39.96
C THR A 224 0.55 3.17 -40.63
N ASP A 225 1.39 3.97 -41.28
CA ASP A 225 1.03 4.92 -42.31
C ASP A 225 0.10 4.25 -43.33
N SER A 226 -1.15 4.68 -43.36
CA SER A 226 -2.09 4.46 -44.46
C SER A 226 -3.29 5.36 -44.22
N GLY A 227 -3.31 6.49 -44.93
CA GLY A 227 -4.42 7.43 -44.93
C GLY A 227 -5.74 6.74 -45.25
N ALA A 228 -6.63 6.72 -44.27
CA ALA A 228 -8.06 6.59 -44.46
C ALA A 228 -8.76 7.30 -43.28
N THR A 229 -9.61 8.25 -43.61
CA THR A 229 -10.53 8.91 -42.68
C THR A 229 -11.45 7.88 -42.03
N ALA A 230 -11.04 7.35 -40.87
CA ALA A 230 -11.87 6.52 -40.01
C ALA A 230 -12.25 7.33 -38.77
N ALA A 231 -13.54 7.32 -38.44
CA ALA A 231 -14.14 7.98 -37.28
C ALA A 231 -13.32 7.76 -35.99
N PRO A 232 -13.31 8.71 -35.05
CA PRO A 232 -12.49 8.61 -33.85
C PRO A 232 -12.88 7.35 -33.08
N SER A 233 -11.96 6.40 -32.97
CA SER A 233 -12.10 5.22 -32.13
C SER A 233 -12.36 5.70 -30.70
N LYS A 234 -13.53 5.36 -30.14
CA LYS A 234 -13.94 5.71 -28.78
C LYS A 234 -12.77 5.51 -27.82
N LYS A 235 -12.35 6.56 -27.12
CA LYS A 235 -11.35 6.46 -26.05
C LYS A 235 -11.79 5.36 -25.09
N LYS A 236 -11.04 4.26 -25.01
CA LYS A 236 -11.35 3.16 -24.08
C LYS A 236 -11.17 3.71 -22.66
N SER A 237 -12.15 3.48 -21.78
CA SER A 237 -12.05 3.88 -20.38
C SER A 237 -10.85 3.18 -19.72
N LEU A 238 -10.34 3.71 -18.59
CA LEU A 238 -9.28 3.04 -17.84
C LEU A 238 -9.69 1.60 -17.49
N ILE A 239 -10.92 1.42 -17.04
CA ILE A 239 -11.45 0.11 -16.67
C ILE A 239 -11.47 -0.83 -17.88
N ASP A 240 -11.80 -0.34 -19.07
CA ASP A 240 -11.73 -1.15 -20.29
C ASP A 240 -10.30 -1.49 -20.71
N GLN A 241 -9.32 -0.65 -20.38
CA GLN A 241 -7.92 -0.94 -20.69
C GLN A 241 -7.35 -2.03 -19.78
N PHE A 242 -7.67 -1.98 -18.49
CA PHE A 242 -7.03 -2.81 -17.45
C PHE A 242 -7.82 -4.06 -17.06
N PHE A 243 -9.14 -4.08 -17.24
CA PHE A 243 -10.02 -5.18 -16.80
C PHE A 243 -10.84 -5.81 -17.93
N SER A 244 -10.87 -5.24 -19.14
CA SER A 244 -11.64 -5.80 -20.25
C SER A 244 -10.98 -7.05 -20.84
N ILE A 245 -11.80 -8.07 -21.00
CA ILE A 245 -11.48 -9.35 -21.63
C ILE A 245 -12.23 -9.38 -22.95
N GLU A 246 -11.50 -9.54 -24.05
CA GLU A 246 -12.10 -9.69 -25.37
C GLU A 246 -12.19 -11.19 -25.68
N PHE A 247 -13.37 -11.61 -26.15
CA PHE A 247 -13.68 -12.98 -26.56
C PHE A 247 -13.98 -13.03 -28.04
N GLU A 248 -13.47 -14.07 -28.70
CA GLU A 248 -13.94 -14.52 -30.00
C GLU A 248 -14.89 -15.69 -29.80
N THR A 249 -16.13 -15.51 -30.23
CA THR A 249 -17.19 -16.51 -30.12
C THR A 249 -17.44 -17.12 -31.48
N ALA A 250 -17.58 -18.45 -31.53
CA ALA A 250 -17.96 -19.20 -32.70
C ALA A 250 -19.14 -20.09 -32.34
N MET A 251 -20.26 -19.92 -33.02
CA MET A 251 -21.47 -20.67 -32.77
C MET A 251 -21.78 -21.57 -33.97
N LYS A 252 -21.88 -22.88 -33.70
CA LYS A 252 -22.13 -23.93 -34.70
C LYS A 252 -23.40 -24.70 -34.34
N CYS A 253 -24.20 -25.06 -35.35
CA CYS A 253 -25.34 -25.97 -35.17
C CYS A 253 -24.81 -27.41 -34.99
N THR A 254 -25.38 -28.19 -34.07
CA THR A 254 -25.01 -29.61 -33.92
C THR A 254 -25.77 -30.53 -34.85
N GLU A 255 -26.93 -30.10 -35.35
CA GLU A 255 -27.86 -30.93 -36.12
C GLU A 255 -27.79 -30.68 -37.64
N ALA A 256 -27.24 -29.53 -38.06
CA ALA A 256 -27.04 -29.19 -39.46
C ALA A 256 -25.60 -28.70 -39.68
N GLU A 257 -24.75 -29.57 -40.21
CA GLU A 257 -23.33 -29.27 -40.46
C GLU A 257 -23.12 -28.33 -41.66
N GLU A 258 -24.13 -28.17 -42.52
CA GLU A 258 -24.12 -27.22 -43.63
C GLU A 258 -24.38 -25.76 -43.22
N GLU A 259 -24.81 -25.50 -41.98
CA GLU A 259 -25.01 -24.13 -41.51
C GLU A 259 -23.68 -23.42 -41.23
N GLU A 260 -23.53 -22.19 -41.75
CA GLU A 260 -22.33 -21.40 -41.54
C GLU A 260 -22.11 -21.05 -40.07
N VAL A 261 -20.86 -21.22 -39.61
CA VAL A 261 -20.46 -20.89 -38.25
C VAL A 261 -20.50 -19.38 -38.07
N THR A 262 -21.40 -18.91 -37.21
CA THR A 262 -21.49 -17.48 -36.87
C THR A 262 -20.36 -17.10 -35.92
N LYS A 263 -19.57 -16.11 -36.33
CA LYS A 263 -18.47 -15.56 -35.51
C LYS A 263 -18.92 -14.25 -34.86
N GLY A 264 -18.59 -14.07 -33.59
CA GLY A 264 -18.88 -12.86 -32.83
C GLY A 264 -17.66 -12.42 -32.00
N LYS A 265 -17.72 -11.18 -31.54
CA LYS A 265 -16.79 -10.65 -30.53
C LYS A 265 -17.59 -10.14 -29.34
N GLU A 266 -17.17 -10.51 -28.14
CA GLU A 266 -17.82 -10.13 -26.89
C GLU A 266 -16.78 -9.58 -25.92
N ASN A 267 -17.13 -8.55 -25.16
CA ASN A 267 -16.25 -7.96 -24.15
C ASN A 267 -16.87 -8.14 -22.77
N LEU A 268 -16.07 -8.59 -21.81
CA LEU A 268 -16.48 -8.79 -20.42
C LEU A 268 -15.46 -8.17 -19.47
N LEU A 269 -15.91 -7.65 -18.32
CA LEU A 269 -15.03 -7.13 -17.26
C LEU A 269 -14.73 -8.18 -16.18
N GLN A 270 -15.45 -9.31 -16.21
CA GLN A 270 -15.39 -10.34 -15.19
C GLN A 270 -15.64 -11.72 -15.80
N LEU A 271 -14.84 -12.71 -15.41
CA LEU A 271 -15.04 -14.11 -15.77
C LEU A 271 -15.90 -14.82 -14.73
N SER A 272 -16.99 -15.43 -15.16
CA SER A 272 -17.77 -16.31 -14.30
C SER A 272 -17.18 -17.72 -14.29
N CYS A 273 -16.70 -18.15 -13.13
CA CYS A 273 -16.31 -19.54 -12.87
C CYS A 273 -17.49 -20.29 -12.27
N PHE A 274 -18.05 -21.24 -13.03
CA PHE A 274 -19.15 -22.07 -12.56
C PHE A 274 -18.62 -23.24 -11.74
N ILE A 275 -19.06 -23.32 -10.49
CA ILE A 275 -18.66 -24.40 -9.58
C ILE A 275 -19.78 -25.43 -9.56
N ASN A 276 -19.64 -26.47 -10.38
CA ASN A 276 -20.51 -27.64 -10.33
C ASN A 276 -19.91 -28.73 -9.43
N GLN A 277 -20.68 -29.77 -9.10
CA GLN A 277 -20.24 -30.91 -8.28
C GLN A 277 -18.97 -31.58 -8.82
N GLU A 278 -18.76 -31.54 -10.13
CA GLU A 278 -17.60 -32.14 -10.80
C GLU A 278 -16.34 -31.25 -10.76
N VAL A 279 -16.50 -29.95 -10.49
CA VAL A 279 -15.41 -28.98 -10.51
C VAL A 279 -14.65 -29.01 -9.18
N LYS A 280 -13.36 -29.36 -9.23
CA LYS A 280 -12.43 -29.28 -8.08
C LYS A 280 -11.38 -28.18 -8.22
N TYR A 281 -11.12 -27.74 -9.45
CA TYR A 281 -10.10 -26.76 -9.80
C TYR A 281 -10.75 -25.59 -10.53
N LEU A 282 -10.27 -24.38 -10.24
CA LEU A 282 -10.70 -23.15 -10.89
C LEU A 282 -10.69 -23.24 -12.42
N PHE A 283 -9.60 -23.77 -12.98
CA PHE A 283 -9.42 -23.88 -14.43
C PHE A 283 -10.52 -24.70 -15.12
N THR A 284 -11.01 -25.76 -14.47
CA THR A 284 -12.10 -26.58 -15.01
C THR A 284 -13.42 -25.78 -15.03
N GLY A 285 -13.69 -25.02 -13.96
CA GLY A 285 -14.89 -24.16 -13.87
C GLY A 285 -14.91 -23.03 -14.89
N LEU A 286 -13.74 -22.49 -15.26
CA LEU A 286 -13.61 -21.52 -16.34
C LEU A 286 -13.87 -22.16 -17.72
N LYS A 287 -13.34 -23.36 -17.97
CA LYS A 287 -13.58 -24.08 -19.24
C LYS A 287 -15.05 -24.38 -19.49
N LEU A 288 -15.79 -24.75 -18.44
CA LEU A 288 -17.23 -24.98 -18.52
C LEU A 288 -18.00 -23.74 -19.02
N ARG A 289 -17.52 -22.53 -18.73
CA ARG A 289 -18.15 -21.29 -19.22
C ARG A 289 -17.79 -20.96 -20.67
N LEU A 290 -16.68 -21.48 -21.18
CA LEU A 290 -16.22 -21.23 -22.55
C LEU A 290 -17.04 -22.02 -23.58
N GLN A 291 -17.73 -23.07 -23.16
CA GLN A 291 -18.61 -23.87 -24.03
C GLN A 291 -20.02 -23.82 -23.47
N GLU A 292 -20.93 -23.24 -24.24
CA GLU A 292 -22.34 -23.15 -23.88
C GLU A 292 -23.21 -23.77 -24.96
N GLU A 293 -24.21 -24.52 -24.54
CA GLU A 293 -25.26 -25.05 -25.41
C GLU A 293 -26.43 -24.07 -25.38
N ILE A 294 -26.86 -23.63 -26.56
CA ILE A 294 -27.94 -22.66 -26.71
C ILE A 294 -28.95 -23.23 -27.70
N THR A 295 -30.20 -23.30 -27.28
CA THR A 295 -31.31 -23.65 -28.17
C THR A 295 -31.76 -22.39 -28.91
N LYS A 296 -31.73 -22.44 -30.24
CA LYS A 296 -32.21 -21.34 -31.10
C LYS A 296 -33.02 -21.93 -32.25
N LEU A 297 -33.95 -21.12 -32.77
CA LEU A 297 -34.66 -21.44 -33.99
C LEU A 297 -33.67 -21.43 -35.17
N SER A 298 -33.43 -22.60 -35.76
CA SER A 298 -32.57 -22.72 -36.94
C SER A 298 -33.31 -22.23 -38.18
N PRO A 299 -32.71 -21.35 -39.00
CA PRO A 299 -33.32 -20.91 -40.26
C PRO A 299 -33.39 -22.04 -41.29
N THR A 300 -32.47 -23.00 -41.24
CA THR A 300 -32.39 -24.12 -42.19
C THR A 300 -33.36 -25.23 -41.83
N LEU A 301 -33.46 -25.58 -40.54
CA LEU A 301 -34.33 -26.66 -40.07
C LEU A 301 -35.76 -26.18 -39.72
N GLN A 302 -35.98 -24.86 -39.63
CA GLN A 302 -37.27 -24.24 -39.26
C GLN A 302 -37.87 -24.79 -37.95
N ARG A 303 -36.99 -25.20 -37.03
CA ARG A 303 -37.32 -25.68 -35.68
C ARG A 303 -36.22 -25.29 -34.72
N ASP A 304 -36.50 -25.40 -33.44
CA ASP A 304 -35.48 -25.26 -32.41
C ASP A 304 -34.44 -26.36 -32.55
N ALA A 305 -33.19 -25.94 -32.69
CA ALA A 305 -32.03 -26.78 -32.83
C ALA A 305 -30.97 -26.38 -31.79
N LEU A 306 -30.12 -27.34 -31.43
CA LEU A 306 -29.07 -27.11 -30.47
C LEU A 306 -27.84 -26.48 -31.16
N TYR A 307 -27.38 -25.35 -30.63
CA TYR A 307 -26.15 -24.68 -31.07
C TYR A 307 -25.10 -24.76 -29.96
N ILE A 308 -23.87 -25.09 -30.33
CA ILE A 308 -22.73 -24.99 -29.43
C ILE A 308 -22.02 -23.67 -29.68
N LYS A 309 -22.01 -22.80 -28.67
CA LYS A 309 -21.21 -21.58 -28.63
C LYS A 309 -19.86 -21.89 -27.97
N SER A 310 -18.78 -21.79 -28.74
CA SER A 310 -17.41 -21.85 -28.23
C SER A 310 -16.83 -20.45 -28.14
N SER A 311 -16.41 -20.05 -26.96
CA SER A 311 -15.77 -18.77 -26.69
C SER A 311 -14.28 -18.99 -26.42
N LYS A 312 -13.42 -18.23 -27.07
CA LYS A 312 -11.97 -18.20 -26.82
C LYS A 312 -11.56 -16.79 -26.45
N ILE A 313 -10.65 -16.65 -25.49
CA ILE A 313 -10.11 -15.35 -25.10
C ILE A 313 -9.19 -14.87 -26.23
N SER A 314 -9.49 -13.73 -26.83
CA SER A 314 -8.65 -13.09 -27.85
C SER A 314 -7.66 -12.11 -27.23
N ARG A 315 -8.07 -11.42 -26.15
CA ARG A 315 -7.23 -10.47 -25.41
C ARG A 315 -7.41 -10.63 -23.91
N LEU A 316 -6.29 -10.70 -23.20
CA LEU A 316 -6.27 -10.71 -21.74
C LEU A 316 -6.09 -9.30 -21.15
N PRO A 317 -6.76 -8.99 -20.04
CA PRO A 317 -6.53 -7.80 -19.25
C PRO A 317 -5.27 -7.93 -18.39
N ALA A 318 -4.76 -6.80 -17.90
CA ALA A 318 -3.71 -6.79 -16.87
C ALA A 318 -4.25 -7.32 -15.52
N TYR A 319 -5.49 -6.95 -15.17
CA TYR A 319 -6.17 -7.39 -13.97
C TYR A 319 -7.38 -8.25 -14.32
N LEU A 320 -7.32 -9.53 -13.95
CA LEU A 320 -8.38 -10.49 -14.24
C LEU A 320 -9.28 -10.71 -13.02
N THR A 321 -10.52 -10.24 -13.12
CA THR A 321 -11.53 -10.49 -12.09
C THR A 321 -12.25 -11.81 -12.37
N ILE A 322 -12.24 -12.74 -11.41
CA ILE A 322 -12.95 -14.01 -11.52
C ILE A 322 -14.07 -14.07 -10.47
N GLN A 323 -15.32 -14.13 -10.94
CA GLN A 323 -16.50 -14.38 -10.13
C GLN A 323 -16.66 -15.88 -9.88
N MET A 324 -16.55 -16.31 -8.64
CA MET A 324 -16.85 -17.68 -8.24
C MET A 324 -18.36 -17.84 -8.05
N VAL A 325 -19.06 -18.37 -9.06
CA VAL A 325 -20.51 -18.59 -9.00
C VAL A 325 -20.78 -19.82 -8.14
N ARG A 326 -21.21 -19.57 -6.90
CA ARG A 326 -21.50 -20.61 -5.88
C ARG A 326 -22.96 -20.68 -5.48
N PHE A 327 -23.78 -19.72 -5.89
CA PHE A 327 -25.18 -19.68 -5.52
C PHE A 327 -26.01 -20.42 -6.57
N PHE A 328 -26.93 -21.26 -6.10
CA PHE A 328 -27.92 -21.91 -6.94
C PHE A 328 -29.25 -21.98 -6.18
N TYR A 329 -30.33 -21.80 -6.91
CA TYR A 329 -31.67 -21.92 -6.35
C TYR A 329 -32.11 -23.39 -6.41
N LYS A 330 -32.49 -23.96 -5.27
CA LYS A 330 -33.10 -25.28 -5.23
C LYS A 330 -34.60 -25.15 -5.37
N GLU A 331 -35.10 -25.32 -6.58
CA GLU A 331 -36.54 -25.21 -6.88
C GLU A 331 -37.40 -26.14 -6.03
N LYS A 332 -36.92 -27.35 -5.73
CA LYS A 332 -37.63 -28.32 -4.88
C LYS A 332 -37.90 -27.83 -3.46
N GLU A 333 -37.02 -27.00 -2.90
CA GLU A 333 -37.10 -26.54 -1.52
C GLU A 333 -37.49 -25.06 -1.43
N SER A 334 -37.51 -24.35 -2.57
CA SER A 334 -37.61 -22.90 -2.65
C SER A 334 -36.59 -22.17 -1.76
N VAL A 335 -35.40 -22.74 -1.64
CA VAL A 335 -34.31 -22.21 -0.81
C VAL A 335 -33.10 -21.85 -1.68
N ASN A 336 -32.54 -20.67 -1.41
CA ASN A 336 -31.24 -20.27 -1.94
C ASN A 336 -30.13 -21.09 -1.26
N ALA A 337 -29.37 -21.85 -2.04
CA ALA A 337 -28.28 -22.67 -1.54
C ALA A 337 -26.91 -22.15 -2.01
N LYS A 338 -25.88 -22.35 -1.20
CA LYS A 338 -24.50 -21.99 -1.49
C LYS A 338 -23.62 -23.24 -1.57
N VAL A 339 -22.86 -23.36 -2.65
CA VAL A 339 -21.84 -24.41 -2.82
C VAL A 339 -20.62 -24.08 -1.95
N LEU A 340 -20.49 -24.77 -0.82
CA LEU A 340 -19.37 -24.64 0.13
C LEU A 340 -18.16 -25.52 -0.22
N LYS A 341 -18.17 -26.21 -1.36
CA LYS A 341 -17.09 -27.11 -1.76
C LYS A 341 -15.77 -26.34 -1.93
N VAL A 342 -14.68 -26.96 -1.48
CA VAL A 342 -13.32 -26.45 -1.68
C VAL A 342 -12.99 -26.52 -3.18
N SER A 343 -12.72 -25.37 -3.77
CA SER A 343 -12.14 -25.26 -5.11
C SER A 343 -10.74 -24.73 -4.92
N LYS A 344 -9.74 -25.42 -5.49
CA LYS A 344 -8.36 -24.93 -5.48
C LYS A 344 -8.24 -23.83 -6.53
N PHE A 345 -7.78 -22.66 -6.11
CA PHE A 345 -7.51 -21.48 -6.94
C PHE A 345 -6.02 -21.38 -7.23
#